data_AF-A0AAV0AMV9-F1
#
_entry.id   AF-A0AAV0AMV9-F1
#
_cell.length_a   1.000
_cell.length_b   1.000
_cell.length_c   1.000
_cell.angle_alpha   90.00
_cell.angle_beta   90.00
_cell.angle_gamma   90.00
#
_symmetry.space_group_name_H-M   'P 1'
#
loop_
_entity.id
_entity.type
_entity.pdbx_description
1 polymer ?
#
loop_
_entity_poly.entity_id
_entity_poly.type
_entity_poly.pdbx_seq_one_letter_code
_entity_poly.pdbx_strand_id
1 'polypeptide(L)'
;MTKPHPNLPGCSGHVHISLKSLKDRSNLFSRSSVKDKTNNNPTPSWPDHTSQISAQAEEFIAGLMSYSRLASIRLIAPPICHEDSTRLEIRIPGADMNPHFASAAIIGAGHYKIKKQ
;
A
#
# COMPACT_ATOMS: atom_id res chain seq x y z
N MET A 1 -22.32 6.91 7.07
CA MET A 1 -23.02 5.65 6.75
C MET A 1 -22.55 5.16 5.39
N THR A 2 -22.15 3.90 5.27
CA THR A 2 -21.59 3.33 4.03
C THR A 2 -22.63 3.04 2.93
N LYS A 3 -23.90 2.85 3.28
CA LYS A 3 -24.99 2.61 2.32
C LYS A 3 -26.27 3.37 2.73
N PRO A 4 -26.36 4.67 2.43
CA PRO A 4 -27.51 5.48 2.82
C PRO A 4 -28.79 5.11 2.05
N HIS A 5 -28.67 4.63 0.82
CA HIS A 5 -29.80 4.20 -0.01
C HIS A 5 -29.55 2.81 -0.59
N PRO A 6 -30.50 1.85 -0.44
CA PRO A 6 -30.34 0.48 -0.96
C PRO A 6 -30.06 0.42 -2.46
N ASN A 7 -30.72 1.28 -3.25
CA ASN A 7 -30.70 1.23 -4.71
C ASN A 7 -29.60 2.08 -5.38
N LEU A 8 -28.82 2.86 -4.62
CA LEU A 8 -27.74 3.71 -5.15
C LEU A 8 -26.37 3.17 -4.71
N PRO A 9 -25.25 3.48 -5.41
CA PRO A 9 -23.92 3.07 -4.97
C PRO A 9 -23.60 3.45 -3.52
N GLY A 10 -22.79 2.63 -2.84
CA GLY A 10 -22.34 2.91 -1.48
C GLY A 10 -21.30 4.03 -1.42
N CYS A 11 -21.07 4.55 -0.22
CA CYS A 11 -20.03 5.53 0.08
C CYS A 11 -18.80 4.81 0.67
N SER A 12 -17.66 4.93 -0.01
CA SER A 12 -16.42 4.28 0.40
C SER A 12 -15.49 5.22 1.17
N GLY A 13 -14.66 4.65 2.04
CA GLY A 13 -13.61 5.33 2.79
C GLY A 13 -12.23 4.84 2.37
N HIS A 14 -11.87 4.97 1.09
CA HIS A 14 -10.56 4.52 0.61
C HIS A 14 -9.42 5.18 1.36
N VAL A 15 -8.48 4.36 1.82
CA VAL A 15 -7.29 4.83 2.53
C VAL A 15 -6.09 4.74 1.61
N HIS A 16 -5.44 5.87 1.38
CA HIS A 16 -4.17 5.91 0.67
C HIS A 16 -3.03 5.90 1.67
N ILE A 17 -2.05 5.01 1.48
CA ILE A 17 -0.89 4.92 2.37
C ILE A 17 0.41 4.75 1.58
N SER A 18 1.46 5.44 2.03
CA SER A 18 2.84 5.21 1.66
C SER A 18 3.75 5.33 2.89
N LEU A 19 4.81 4.54 2.92
CA LEU A 19 5.85 4.66 3.95
C LEU A 19 6.99 5.52 3.42
N LYS A 20 7.55 6.36 4.29
CA LYS A 20 8.73 7.17 3.98
C LYS A 20 9.82 6.88 4.98
N SER A 21 11.07 6.89 4.51
CA SER A 21 12.21 6.78 5.41
C SER A 21 12.37 8.06 6.22
N LEU A 22 12.72 7.92 7.49
CA LEU A 22 12.93 9.05 8.39
C LEU A 22 14.24 9.81 8.10
N LYS A 23 15.21 9.16 7.45
CA LYS A 23 16.55 9.72 7.21
C LYS A 23 16.58 10.67 6.02
N ASP A 24 16.04 10.22 4.90
CA ASP A 24 16.11 10.87 3.59
C ASP A 24 14.73 11.32 3.06
N ARG A 25 13.64 10.99 3.78
CA ARG A 25 12.25 11.28 3.38
C ARG A 25 11.84 10.64 2.06
N SER A 26 12.62 9.69 1.55
CA SER A 26 12.34 8.97 0.31
C SER A 26 11.14 8.04 0.50
N ASN A 27 10.39 7.84 -0.59
CA ASN A 27 9.22 6.97 -0.56
C ASN A 27 9.65 5.51 -0.62
N LEU A 28 9.47 4.78 0.49
CA LEU A 28 9.90 3.39 0.63
C LEU A 28 9.07 2.41 -0.19
N PHE A 29 7.96 2.84 -0.81
CA PHE A 29 7.19 1.97 -1.71
C PHE A 29 7.63 2.07 -3.17
N SER A 30 8.32 3.16 -3.53
CA SER A 30 8.90 3.33 -4.86
C SER A 30 10.13 2.45 -5.00
N ARG A 31 10.33 1.82 -6.16
CA ARG A 31 11.56 1.07 -6.43
C ARG A 31 12.78 1.97 -6.58
N SER A 32 12.63 3.15 -7.16
CA SER A 32 13.72 4.08 -7.43
C SER A 32 14.30 4.74 -6.18
N SER A 33 13.60 4.68 -5.04
CA SER A 33 14.12 5.15 -3.76
C SER A 33 15.08 4.16 -3.08
N VAL A 34 15.01 2.87 -3.46
CA VAL A 34 15.90 1.83 -2.97
C VAL A 34 17.25 1.98 -3.67
N LYS A 35 18.11 2.85 -3.13
CA LYS A 35 19.53 2.90 -3.48
C LYS A 35 20.25 1.75 -2.80
N ASP A 36 20.12 0.54 -3.32
CA ASP A 36 20.94 -0.55 -2.82
C ASP A 36 22.41 -0.28 -3.15
N LYS A 37 23.29 -0.50 -2.16
CA LYS A 37 24.74 -0.19 -2.23
C LYS A 37 25.50 -0.97 -3.31
N THR A 38 24.83 -1.83 -4.06
CA THR A 38 25.40 -2.71 -5.09
C THR A 38 24.93 -2.37 -6.51
N ASN A 39 24.12 -1.33 -6.73
CA ASN A 39 23.49 -1.00 -8.02
C ASN A 39 22.66 -2.14 -8.67
N ASN A 40 22.46 -3.24 -7.96
CA ASN A 40 21.70 -4.37 -8.44
C ASN A 40 20.30 -4.29 -7.83
N ASN A 41 19.36 -3.69 -8.57
CA ASN A 41 17.96 -3.78 -8.20
C ASN A 41 17.54 -5.27 -8.25
N PRO A 42 17.14 -5.89 -7.12
CA PRO A 42 16.74 -7.30 -7.11
C PRO A 42 15.59 -7.50 -8.09
N THR A 43 15.63 -8.53 -8.92
CA THR A 43 14.61 -8.79 -9.95
C THR A 43 13.21 -8.62 -9.35
N PRO A 44 12.33 -7.80 -9.94
CA PRO A 44 10.98 -7.60 -9.41
C PRO A 44 10.25 -8.93 -9.27
N SER A 45 9.55 -9.14 -8.15
CA SER A 45 8.75 -10.35 -7.97
C SER A 45 7.52 -10.35 -8.90
N TRP A 46 7.08 -9.16 -9.31
CA TRP A 46 5.91 -8.95 -10.17
C TRP A 46 6.27 -8.27 -11.51
N PRO A 47 5.63 -8.67 -12.63
CA PRO A 47 5.98 -8.17 -13.97
C PRO A 47 5.46 -6.73 -14.24
N ASP A 48 5.84 -6.17 -15.40
CA ASP A 48 5.26 -4.95 -16.00
C ASP A 48 5.23 -3.71 -15.07
N HIS A 49 4.12 -2.98 -15.05
CA HIS A 49 3.92 -1.78 -14.24
C HIS A 49 3.93 -2.06 -12.73
N THR A 50 3.73 -3.33 -12.32
CA THR A 50 3.88 -3.74 -10.92
C THR A 50 5.34 -3.99 -10.53
N SER A 51 6.27 -3.99 -11.49
CA SER A 51 7.70 -4.08 -11.20
C SER A 51 8.27 -2.82 -10.53
N GLN A 52 7.54 -1.70 -10.55
CA GLN A 52 8.00 -0.38 -10.11
C GLN A 52 7.88 -0.16 -8.59
N ILE A 53 7.46 -1.17 -7.84
CA ILE A 53 7.42 -1.14 -6.39
C ILE A 53 8.65 -1.79 -5.77
N SER A 54 9.00 -1.32 -4.58
CA SER A 54 10.04 -1.89 -3.73
C SER A 54 9.63 -3.23 -3.10
N ALA A 55 10.60 -4.02 -2.63
CA ALA A 55 10.34 -5.21 -1.81
C ALA A 55 9.52 -4.89 -0.54
N GLN A 56 9.77 -3.74 0.11
CA GLN A 56 9.03 -3.32 1.30
C GLN A 56 7.53 -3.11 1.02
N ALA A 57 7.19 -2.60 -0.17
CA ALA A 57 5.79 -2.49 -0.59
C ALA A 57 5.15 -3.86 -0.82
N GLU A 58 5.87 -4.79 -1.45
CA GLU A 58 5.39 -6.17 -1.66
C GLU A 58 5.12 -6.87 -0.32
N GLU A 59 6.01 -6.73 0.65
CA GLU A 59 5.83 -7.25 2.01
C GLU A 59 4.66 -6.61 2.73
N PHE A 60 4.50 -5.29 2.58
CA PHE A 60 3.37 -4.58 3.16
C PHE A 60 2.04 -5.13 2.60
N ILE A 61 1.97 -5.35 1.28
CA ILE A 61 0.81 -5.98 0.62
C ILE A 61 0.61 -7.40 1.16
N ALA A 62 1.67 -8.20 1.26
CA ALA A 62 1.59 -9.56 1.78
C ALA A 62 1.08 -9.60 3.22
N GLY A 63 1.45 -8.63 4.05
CA GLY A 63 0.90 -8.42 5.39
C GLY A 63 -0.60 -8.17 5.36
N LEU A 64 -1.06 -7.21 4.54
CA LEU A 64 -2.48 -6.91 4.39
C LEU A 64 -3.29 -8.12 3.91
N MET A 65 -2.77 -8.89 2.95
CA MET A 65 -3.42 -10.10 2.42
C MET A 65 -3.46 -11.24 3.44
N SER A 66 -2.45 -11.36 4.31
CA SER A 66 -2.40 -12.40 5.34
C SER A 66 -3.47 -12.19 6.42
N TYR A 67 -3.80 -10.94 6.75
CA TYR A 67 -4.78 -10.63 7.80
C TYR A 67 -6.21 -10.45 7.27
N SER A 68 -6.41 -10.25 5.96
CA SER A 68 -7.74 -10.07 5.37
C SER A 68 -7.95 -10.92 4.13
N ARG A 69 -8.86 -11.89 4.26
CA ARG A 69 -9.39 -12.71 3.14
C ARG A 69 -10.26 -11.91 2.15
N LEU A 70 -10.55 -10.64 2.45
CA LEU A 70 -11.29 -9.71 1.57
C LEU A 70 -10.39 -8.59 1.04
N ALA A 71 -9.06 -8.76 1.10
CA ALA A 71 -8.08 -7.78 0.62
C ALA A 71 -8.44 -7.22 -0.76
N SER A 72 -8.78 -5.93 -0.81
CA SER A 72 -8.96 -5.17 -2.05
C SER A 72 -8.03 -3.97 -2.00
N ILE A 73 -6.94 -4.07 -2.75
CA ILE A 73 -5.85 -3.10 -2.77
C ILE A 73 -5.61 -2.72 -4.23
N ARG A 74 -5.59 -1.43 -4.51
CA ARG A 74 -5.14 -0.91 -5.79
C ARG A 74 -3.74 -0.34 -5.62
N LEU A 75 -2.83 -0.77 -6.48
CA LEU A 75 -1.50 -0.16 -6.58
C LEU A 75 -1.56 1.09 -7.46
N ILE A 76 -1.03 2.20 -6.96
CA ILE A 76 -0.82 3.43 -7.72
C ILE A 76 0.69 3.65 -7.80
N ALA A 77 1.28 3.30 -8.95
CA ALA A 77 2.70 3.36 -9.25
C ALA A 77 2.90 3.83 -10.70
N PRO A 78 4.13 4.18 -11.13
CA PRO A 78 4.43 4.48 -12.52
C PRO A 78 3.93 3.37 -13.47
N PRO A 79 3.43 3.72 -14.67
CA PRO A 79 3.40 5.06 -15.28
C PRO A 79 2.22 5.94 -14.84
N ILE A 80 1.37 5.49 -13.92
CA ILE A 80 0.12 6.20 -13.54
C ILE A 80 0.42 7.45 -12.70
N CYS A 81 1.50 7.45 -11.93
CA CYS A 81 1.94 8.58 -11.13
C CYS A 81 3.47 8.70 -11.13
N HIS A 82 3.97 9.83 -10.63
CA HIS A 82 5.39 10.00 -10.33
C HIS A 82 5.86 8.98 -9.27
N GLU A 83 7.11 8.54 -9.35
CA GLU A 83 7.72 7.55 -8.47
C GLU A 83 7.57 7.92 -6.99
N ASP A 84 7.87 9.17 -6.62
CA ASP A 84 7.72 9.65 -5.24
C ASP A 84 6.27 9.65 -4.72
N SER A 85 5.29 9.57 -5.61
CA SER A 85 3.86 9.52 -5.29
C SER A 85 3.30 8.09 -5.22
N THR A 86 4.16 7.08 -5.33
CA THR A 86 3.79 5.66 -5.25
C THR A 86 3.11 5.35 -3.92
N ARG A 87 1.95 4.70 -3.97
CA ARG A 87 1.12 4.43 -2.80
C ARG A 87 0.14 3.29 -3.05
N LEU A 88 -0.38 2.75 -1.96
CA LEU A 88 -1.43 1.74 -1.96
C LEU A 88 -2.77 2.40 -1.62
N GLU A 89 -3.81 2.09 -2.39
CA GLU A 89 -5.20 2.43 -2.08
C GLU A 89 -5.90 1.19 -1.51
N ILE A 90 -6.21 1.21 -0.21
CA ILE A 90 -7.00 0.17 0.45
C ILE A 90 -8.48 0.52 0.28
N ARG A 91 -9.21 -0.37 -0.39
CA ARG A 91 -10.57 -0.09 -0.88
C ARG A 91 -11.69 -0.67 -0.04
N ILE A 92 -11.35 -1.46 0.98
CA ILE A 92 -12.33 -2.14 1.84
C ILE A 92 -13.08 -1.19 2.78
N PRO A 93 -12.43 -0.21 3.44
CA PRO A 93 -13.13 0.54 4.45
C PRO A 93 -14.30 1.36 3.91
N GLY A 94 -15.41 1.35 4.65
CA GLY A 94 -16.59 2.15 4.36
C GLY A 94 -16.49 3.59 4.87
N ALA A 95 -17.36 4.47 4.39
CA ALA A 95 -17.37 5.88 4.80
C ALA A 95 -17.74 6.13 6.28
N ASP A 96 -18.22 5.12 7.00
CA ASP A 96 -18.50 5.17 8.45
C ASP A 96 -17.46 4.45 9.32
N MET A 97 -16.32 4.05 8.74
CA MET A 97 -15.22 3.47 9.51
C MET A 97 -14.66 4.46 10.54
N ASN A 98 -14.19 3.93 11.68
CA ASN A 98 -13.39 4.74 12.60
C ASN A 98 -11.97 4.90 12.03
N PRO A 99 -11.53 6.13 11.71
CA PRO A 99 -10.26 6.35 11.02
C PRO A 99 -9.05 5.88 11.86
N HIS A 100 -9.10 6.02 13.18
CA HIS A 100 -7.99 5.62 14.04
C HIS A 100 -7.76 4.11 14.01
N PHE A 101 -8.84 3.32 14.14
CA PHE A 101 -8.73 1.87 14.12
C PHE A 101 -8.38 1.34 12.74
N ALA A 102 -8.94 1.93 11.67
CA ALA A 102 -8.60 1.50 10.33
C ALA A 102 -7.15 1.81 9.96
N SER A 103 -6.65 3.01 10.28
CA SER A 103 -5.23 3.33 10.06
C SER A 103 -4.32 2.42 10.88
N ALA A 104 -4.63 2.18 12.16
CA ALA A 104 -3.86 1.29 13.01
C ALA A 104 -3.84 -0.15 12.49
N ALA A 105 -4.99 -0.68 12.03
CA ALA A 105 -5.09 -2.02 11.47
C ALA A 105 -4.30 -2.16 10.16
N ILE A 106 -4.42 -1.18 9.25
CA ILE A 106 -3.69 -1.18 7.96
C ILE A 106 -2.18 -1.12 8.20
N ILE A 107 -1.73 -0.20 9.05
CA ILE A 107 -0.30 -0.05 9.39
C ILE A 107 0.20 -1.30 10.10
N GLY A 108 -0.53 -1.79 11.11
CA GLY A 108 -0.14 -2.96 11.89
C GLY A 108 -0.01 -4.22 11.04
N ALA A 109 -0.99 -4.49 10.18
CA ALA A 109 -0.99 -5.66 9.30
C ALA A 109 0.16 -5.63 8.29
N GLY A 110 0.39 -4.49 7.63
CA GLY A 110 1.48 -4.36 6.67
C GLY A 110 2.86 -4.36 7.34
N HIS A 111 3.03 -3.63 8.44
CA HIS A 111 4.30 -3.53 9.17
C HIS A 111 4.72 -4.84 9.83
N TYR A 112 3.76 -5.66 10.26
CA TYR A 112 4.05 -6.97 10.84
C TYR A 112 4.85 -7.87 9.90
N LYS A 113 4.56 -7.84 8.60
CA LYS A 113 5.27 -8.67 7.62
C LYS A 113 6.67 -8.14 7.31
N ILE A 114 6.82 -6.82 7.23
CA ILE A 114 8.12 -6.14 7.06
C ILE A 114 9.07 -6.49 8.22
N LYS A 115 8.57 -6.56 9.46
CA LYS A 115 9.37 -6.90 10.65
C LYS A 115 9.76 -8.38 10.78
N LYS A 116 9.10 -9.27 10.02
CA LYS A 116 9.29 -10.74 10.14
C LYS A 116 10.23 -11.31 9.07
N GLN A 117 10.79 -10.48 8.21
CA GLN A 117 12.00 -10.81 7.45
C GLN A 117 13.24 -10.64 8.33
#